data_AF-A0A536K3T4-F1
#
_entry.id   AF-A0A536K3T4-F1
#
_cell.length_a   1.000
_cell.length_b   1.000
_cell.length_c   1.000
_cell.angle_alpha   90.00
_cell.angle_beta   90.00
_cell.angle_gamma   90.00
#
_symmetry.space_group_name_H-M   'P 1'
#
loop_
_entity.id
_entity.type
_entity.pdbx_description
1 polymer ?
#
loop_
_entity_poly.entity_id
_entity_poly.type
_entity_poly.pdbx_seq_one_letter_code
_entity_poly.pdbx_strand_id
1 'polypeptide(L)'
;MAVALQINLVSPNVTDFHPQNAAVASNGGCTGCDTVAWAIQYNIGADDPSQPSPEVRQLVAAMKAELAHIDSSSMTLAQAEAEIDGVIAQFRDLAASLTSQRDEATVPTTPSASPAPAGTPTPSGTPSPASGTTTATPSPAISPSPT
;
A
#
# COMPACT_ATOMS: atom_id res chain seq x y z
N MET A 1 -31.51 17.50 -4.65
CA MET A 1 -30.53 16.68 -3.90
C MET A 1 -29.13 17.11 -4.29
N ALA A 2 -28.13 16.93 -3.42
CA ALA A 2 -26.73 17.25 -3.73
C ALA A 2 -25.78 16.19 -3.14
N VAL A 3 -24.73 15.85 -3.87
CA VAL A 3 -23.71 14.88 -3.42
C VAL A 3 -22.32 15.42 -3.74
N ALA A 4 -21.41 15.36 -2.76
CA ALA A 4 -20.01 15.76 -2.89
C ALA A 4 -19.10 14.67 -2.32
N LEU A 5 -18.36 13.98 -3.19
CA LEU A 5 -17.45 12.90 -2.83
C LEU A 5 -16.01 13.30 -3.14
N GLN A 6 -15.12 13.18 -2.16
CA GLN A 6 -13.72 13.62 -2.29
C GLN A 6 -12.75 12.63 -1.64
N ILE A 7 -11.71 12.23 -2.39
CA ILE A 7 -10.54 11.53 -1.86
C ILE A 7 -9.32 12.42 -2.11
N ASN A 8 -8.65 12.82 -1.03
CA ASN A 8 -7.39 13.52 -1.09
C ASN A 8 -6.26 12.50 -0.87
N LEU A 9 -5.39 12.33 -1.86
CA LEU A 9 -4.11 11.64 -1.66
C LEU A 9 -3.10 12.66 -1.15
N VAL A 10 -2.53 12.39 0.01
CA VAL A 10 -1.72 13.35 0.75
C VAL A 10 -0.34 12.77 0.96
N SER A 11 0.69 13.58 0.72
CA SER A 11 2.05 13.17 1.07
C SER A 11 2.17 13.03 2.59
N PRO A 12 2.86 12.00 3.11
CA PRO A 12 3.05 11.83 4.55
C PRO A 12 3.80 13.00 5.22
N ASN A 13 4.46 13.86 4.43
CA ASN A 13 5.26 14.99 4.93
C ASN A 13 4.53 16.34 4.90
N VAL A 14 3.21 16.36 4.62
CA VAL A 14 2.47 17.63 4.61
C VAL A 14 2.36 18.20 6.02
N THR A 15 2.65 19.49 6.19
CA THR A 15 2.59 20.19 7.49
C THR A 15 1.40 21.14 7.61
N ASP A 16 0.84 21.56 6.48
CA ASP A 16 -0.34 22.43 6.40
C ASP A 16 -1.39 21.75 5.52
N PHE A 17 -2.51 21.32 6.12
CA PHE A 17 -3.51 20.51 5.44
C PHE A 17 -4.93 20.83 5.95
N HIS A 18 -5.70 21.55 5.12
CA HIS A 18 -7.04 22.04 5.43
C HIS A 18 -8.05 21.67 4.33
N PRO A 19 -8.44 20.38 4.21
CA PRO A 19 -9.37 19.94 3.18
C PRO A 19 -10.80 20.39 3.49
N GLN A 20 -11.53 20.80 2.45
CA GLN A 20 -12.91 21.26 2.55
C GLN A 20 -13.79 20.52 1.54
N ASN A 21 -14.88 19.93 2.03
CA ASN A 21 -15.91 19.28 1.22
C ASN A 21 -17.29 19.70 1.74
N ALA A 22 -18.20 20.04 0.85
CA ALA A 22 -19.55 20.46 1.21
C ALA A 22 -20.55 20.09 0.12
N ALA A 23 -21.75 19.71 0.54
CA ALA A 23 -22.91 19.53 -0.32
C ALA A 23 -24.07 20.33 0.27
N VAL A 24 -24.80 21.05 -0.57
CA VAL A 24 -25.91 21.92 -0.16
C VAL A 24 -27.12 21.60 -1.02
N ALA A 25 -28.25 21.30 -0.37
CA ALA A 25 -29.54 21.15 -1.02
C ALA A 25 -30.56 22.05 -0.30
N SER A 26 -31.44 22.70 -1.07
CA SER A 26 -32.45 23.62 -0.57
C SER A 26 -33.78 23.39 -1.28
N ASN A 27 -34.88 23.46 -0.52
CA ASN A 27 -36.26 23.29 -0.97
C ASN A 27 -37.05 24.62 -0.96
N GLY A 28 -36.34 25.74 -1.17
CA GLY A 28 -36.91 27.09 -1.05
C GLY A 28 -38.24 27.26 -1.79
N GLY A 29 -39.26 27.72 -1.07
CA GLY A 29 -40.57 28.05 -1.64
C GLY A 29 -41.51 26.86 -1.88
N CYS A 30 -41.19 25.66 -1.39
CA CYS A 30 -42.13 24.54 -1.46
C CYS A 30 -42.52 24.01 -0.08
N THR A 31 -43.75 23.50 0.01
CA THR A 31 -44.29 22.85 1.21
C THR A 31 -44.32 21.35 0.98
N GLY A 32 -43.60 20.60 1.82
CA GLY A 32 -43.58 19.14 1.76
C GLY A 32 -42.66 18.53 0.70
N CYS A 33 -41.65 19.27 0.20
CA CYS A 33 -40.56 18.62 -0.54
C CYS A 33 -39.42 18.25 0.41
N ASP A 34 -38.87 17.07 0.16
CA ASP A 34 -37.66 16.60 0.79
C ASP A 34 -36.43 17.00 -0.02
N THR A 35 -35.35 17.35 0.68
CA THR A 35 -34.05 17.60 0.07
C THR A 35 -32.98 16.93 0.88
N VAL A 36 -32.11 16.22 0.18
CA VAL A 36 -30.99 15.48 0.78
C VAL A 36 -29.67 16.00 0.23
N ALA A 37 -28.69 16.10 1.12
CA ALA A 37 -27.32 16.52 0.81
C ALA A 37 -26.31 15.59 1.49
N TRP A 38 -25.35 15.07 0.72
CA TRP A 38 -24.27 14.21 1.24
C TRP A 38 -22.91 14.78 0.90
N ALA A 39 -22.04 14.91 1.90
CA ALA A 39 -20.64 15.24 1.71
C ALA A 39 -19.76 14.20 2.40
N ILE A 40 -18.98 13.44 1.62
CA ILE A 40 -18.06 12.42 2.13
C ILE A 40 -16.65 12.74 1.66
N GLN A 41 -15.70 12.79 2.60
CA GLN A 41 -14.31 13.10 2.33
C GLN A 41 -13.38 12.09 3.01
N TYR A 42 -12.41 11.57 2.25
CA TYR A 42 -11.29 10.78 2.76
C TYR A 42 -9.97 11.51 2.51
N ASN A 43 -9.06 11.42 3.47
CA ASN A 43 -7.69 11.90 3.34
C ASN A 43 -6.77 10.71 3.57
N ILE A 44 -6.04 10.30 2.54
CA ILE A 44 -5.28 9.05 2.52
C ILE A 44 -3.82 9.38 2.27
N GLY A 45 -2.94 8.89 3.14
CA GLY A 45 -1.49 9.00 2.95
C GLY A 45 -1.03 8.14 1.77
N ALA A 46 -0.25 8.71 0.86
CA ALA A 46 0.32 7.99 -0.28
C ALA A 46 1.78 8.40 -0.49
N ASP A 47 2.63 7.43 -0.85
CA ASP A 47 4.05 7.68 -1.15
C ASP A 47 4.21 8.56 -2.39
N ASP A 48 3.45 8.26 -3.45
CA ASP A 48 3.28 9.12 -4.63
C ASP A 48 1.81 9.54 -4.79
N PRO A 49 1.40 10.69 -4.24
CA PRO A 49 0.03 11.18 -4.35
C PRO A 49 -0.30 11.72 -5.76
N SER A 50 0.69 11.88 -6.65
CA SER A 50 0.50 12.50 -7.97
C SER A 50 0.04 11.52 -9.06
N GLN A 51 0.16 10.22 -8.82
CA GLN A 51 -0.13 9.19 -9.82
C GLN A 51 -1.05 8.10 -9.26
N PRO A 52 -2.37 8.32 -9.21
CA PRO A 52 -3.31 7.24 -8.92
C PRO A 52 -3.21 6.15 -10.00
N SER A 53 -3.37 4.89 -9.57
CA SER A 53 -3.29 3.75 -10.48
C SER A 53 -4.36 3.81 -11.59
N PRO A 54 -4.15 3.15 -12.75
CA PRO A 54 -5.16 3.06 -13.81
C PRO A 54 -6.53 2.57 -13.30
N GLU A 55 -6.53 1.58 -12.39
CA GLU A 55 -7.72 0.99 -11.81
C GLU A 55 -8.50 2.02 -10.97
N VAL A 56 -7.81 2.78 -10.14
CA VAL A 56 -8.41 3.88 -9.35
C VAL A 56 -9.05 4.90 -10.27
N ARG A 57 -8.35 5.31 -11.33
CA ARG A 57 -8.90 6.27 -12.30
C ARG A 57 -10.14 5.74 -13.00
N GLN A 58 -10.14 4.45 -13.35
CA GLN A 58 -11.28 3.81 -14.01
C GLN A 58 -12.49 3.70 -13.08
N LEU A 59 -12.29 3.34 -11.81
CA LEU A 59 -13.36 3.28 -10.83
C LEU A 59 -13.95 4.67 -10.55
N VAL A 60 -13.11 5.70 -10.42
CA VAL A 60 -13.57 7.09 -10.29
C VAL A 60 -14.37 7.53 -11.53
N ALA A 61 -13.93 7.15 -12.73
CA ALA A 61 -14.67 7.46 -13.96
C ALA A 61 -16.03 6.75 -14.00
N ALA A 62 -16.11 5.50 -13.55
CA ALA A 62 -17.36 4.74 -13.45
C ALA A 62 -18.34 5.41 -12.47
N MET A 63 -17.90 5.73 -11.26
CA MET A 63 -18.73 6.44 -10.27
C MET A 63 -19.22 7.81 -10.79
N LYS A 64 -18.38 8.55 -11.52
CA LYS A 64 -18.79 9.81 -12.17
C LYS A 64 -19.88 9.60 -13.22
N ALA A 65 -19.76 8.54 -14.02
CA ALA A 65 -20.76 8.21 -15.03
C ALA A 65 -22.09 7.82 -14.38
N GLU A 66 -22.07 7.07 -13.28
CA GLU A 66 -23.26 6.69 -12.51
C GLU A 66 -23.94 7.92 -11.90
N LEU A 67 -23.18 8.83 -11.27
CA LEU A 67 -23.74 10.10 -10.77
C LEU A 67 -24.34 10.97 -11.89
N ALA A 68 -23.68 11.05 -13.05
CA ALA A 68 -24.21 11.78 -14.19
C ALA A 68 -25.49 11.13 -14.77
N HIS A 69 -25.57 9.80 -14.73
CA HIS A 69 -26.78 9.08 -15.11
C HIS A 69 -27.94 9.40 -14.16
N ILE A 70 -27.69 9.42 -12.85
CA ILE A 70 -28.71 9.75 -11.84
C ILE A 70 -29.22 11.19 -12.03
N ASP A 71 -28.30 12.14 -12.26
CA ASP A 71 -28.64 13.56 -12.47
C ASP A 71 -29.46 13.80 -13.75
N SER A 72 -29.19 13.06 -14.82
CA SER A 72 -29.86 13.24 -16.12
C SER A 72 -31.14 12.42 -16.29
N SER A 73 -31.44 11.49 -15.38
CA SER A 73 -32.59 10.59 -15.50
C SER A 73 -33.82 11.12 -14.79
N SER A 74 -35.00 10.89 -15.37
CA SER A 74 -36.28 11.17 -14.70
C SER A 74 -36.62 10.06 -13.71
N MET A 75 -36.26 10.23 -12.45
CA MET A 75 -36.56 9.28 -11.38
C MET A 75 -37.13 9.97 -10.14
N THR A 76 -37.76 9.20 -9.25
CA THR A 76 -38.21 9.70 -7.95
C THR A 76 -37.03 9.97 -7.03
N LEU A 77 -37.20 10.84 -6.02
CA LEU A 77 -36.15 11.09 -5.03
C LEU A 77 -35.67 9.79 -4.35
N ALA A 78 -36.60 8.93 -3.94
CA ALA A 78 -36.27 7.66 -3.30
C ALA A 78 -35.46 6.72 -4.20
N GLN A 79 -35.73 6.69 -5.51
CA GLN A 79 -34.90 5.94 -6.46
C GLN A 79 -33.51 6.56 -6.60
N ALA A 80 -33.44 7.89 -6.73
CA ALA A 80 -32.16 8.59 -6.84
C ALA A 80 -31.29 8.37 -5.60
N GLU A 81 -31.89 8.36 -4.41
CA GLU A 81 -31.22 8.03 -3.15
C GLU A 81 -30.68 6.60 -3.13
N ALA A 82 -31.47 5.61 -3.55
CA ALA A 82 -31.03 4.21 -3.60
C ALA A 82 -29.85 3.99 -4.56
N GLU A 83 -29.86 4.65 -5.72
CA GLU A 83 -28.74 4.60 -6.67
C GLU A 83 -27.49 5.31 -6.10
N ILE A 84 -27.67 6.46 -5.43
CA ILE A 84 -26.56 7.17 -4.78
C ILE A 84 -25.97 6.34 -3.63
N ASP A 85 -26.77 5.61 -2.87
CA ASP A 85 -26.27 4.71 -1.84
C ASP A 85 -25.32 3.65 -2.44
N GLY A 86 -25.62 3.18 -3.66
CA GLY A 86 -24.73 2.32 -4.45
C GLY A 86 -23.39 3.00 -4.78
N VAL A 87 -23.42 4.23 -5.29
CA VAL A 87 -22.21 5.02 -5.56
C VAL A 87 -21.40 5.26 -4.28
N ILE A 88 -22.08 5.59 -3.18
CA ILE A 88 -21.44 5.82 -1.87
C ILE A 88 -20.76 4.54 -1.37
N ALA A 89 -21.37 3.37 -1.56
CA ALA A 89 -20.75 2.10 -1.23
C ALA A 89 -19.47 1.86 -2.04
N GLN A 90 -19.52 2.02 -3.37
CA GLN A 90 -18.34 1.91 -4.23
C GLN A 90 -17.24 2.90 -3.83
N PHE A 91 -17.61 4.12 -3.45
CA PHE A 91 -16.68 5.15 -2.99
C PHE A 91 -15.99 4.76 -1.68
N ARG A 92 -16.73 4.18 -0.72
CA ARG A 92 -16.19 3.64 0.52
C ARG A 92 -15.23 2.49 0.27
N ASP A 93 -15.58 1.58 -0.63
CA ASP A 93 -14.74 0.44 -1.01
C ASP A 93 -13.44 0.90 -1.69
N LEU A 94 -13.50 1.91 -2.55
CA LEU A 94 -12.31 2.54 -3.11
C LEU A 94 -11.41 3.10 -2.01
N ALA A 95 -11.97 3.89 -1.10
CA ALA A 95 -11.21 4.45 0.02
C ALA A 95 -10.56 3.35 0.87
N ALA A 96 -11.30 2.28 1.17
CA ALA A 96 -10.78 1.13 1.90
C ALA A 96 -9.63 0.45 1.15
N SER A 97 -9.76 0.27 -0.17
CA SER A 97 -8.70 -0.32 -1.01
C SER A 97 -7.42 0.52 -1.00
N LEU A 98 -7.54 1.85 -1.03
CA LEU A 98 -6.41 2.78 -0.99
C LEU A 98 -5.70 2.81 0.37
N THR A 99 -6.42 2.51 1.46
CA THR A 99 -5.84 2.40 2.81
C THR A 99 -5.29 1.01 3.13
N SER A 100 -5.56 0.01 2.29
CA SER A 100 -5.14 -1.37 2.54
C SER A 100 -3.68 -1.57 2.12
N GLN A 101 -2.78 -1.57 3.10
CA GLN A 101 -1.39 -1.97 2.89
C GLN A 101 -1.23 -3.47 3.13
N ARG A 102 -0.60 -4.18 2.20
CA ARG A 102 -0.26 -5.60 2.33
C ARG A 102 1.24 -5.78 2.16
N ASP A 103 1.94 -5.89 3.30
CA ASP A 103 3.34 -6.29 3.34
C ASP A 103 3.46 -7.81 3.16
N GLU A 104 4.05 -8.23 2.04
CA GLU A 104 4.51 -9.60 1.84
C GLU A 104 6.03 -9.67 1.93
N ALA A 105 6.53 -10.18 3.04
CA ALA A 105 7.93 -10.53 3.18
C ALA A 105 8.13 -12.00 2.80
N THR A 106 8.67 -12.26 1.62
CA THR A 106 9.18 -13.59 1.27
C THR A 106 10.61 -13.69 1.79
N VAL A 107 10.83 -14.44 2.86
CA VAL A 107 12.19 -14.83 3.25
C VAL A 107 12.73 -15.71 2.13
N PRO A 108 13.84 -15.36 1.45
CA PRO A 108 14.41 -16.26 0.46
C PRO A 108 14.82 -17.54 1.19
N THR A 109 14.13 -18.63 0.92
CA THR A 109 14.61 -19.98 1.23
C THR A 109 15.72 -20.32 0.25
N THR A 110 16.87 -19.68 0.41
CA THR A 110 18.12 -20.25 -0.09
C THR A 110 18.39 -21.49 0.76
N PRO A 111 18.44 -22.71 0.19
CA PRO A 111 18.96 -23.85 0.92
C PRO A 111 20.43 -23.55 1.24
N SER A 112 20.71 -23.16 2.48
CA SER A 112 22.06 -23.17 3.01
C SER A 112 22.45 -24.63 3.26
N ALA A 113 22.97 -25.27 2.22
CA ALA A 113 23.85 -26.42 2.32
C ALA A 113 24.58 -26.58 1.00
N SER A 114 25.82 -26.05 0.95
CA SER A 114 26.84 -26.60 0.07
C SER A 114 27.47 -27.77 0.83
N PRO A 115 27.25 -29.04 0.44
CA PRO A 115 28.04 -30.13 0.98
C PRO A 115 29.43 -30.05 0.34
N ALA A 116 30.44 -29.89 1.20
CA ALA A 116 31.83 -30.08 0.84
C ALA A 116 32.02 -31.42 0.09
N PRO A 117 32.94 -31.51 -0.89
CA PRO A 117 33.22 -32.78 -1.54
C PRO A 117 33.78 -33.76 -0.51
N ALA A 118 33.02 -34.81 -0.23
CA ALA A 118 33.47 -35.96 0.54
C ALA A 118 34.55 -36.69 -0.25
N GLY A 119 35.76 -36.73 0.29
CA GLY A 119 36.89 -37.46 -0.27
C GLY A 119 36.59 -38.96 -0.36
N THR A 120 36.89 -39.54 -1.52
CA THR A 120 36.94 -40.98 -1.74
C THR A 120 38.22 -41.53 -1.08
N PRO A 121 38.17 -42.56 -0.23
CA PRO A 121 39.39 -43.22 0.25
C PRO A 121 40.02 -44.05 -0.89
N THR A 122 41.26 -43.75 -1.24
CA THR A 122 42.11 -44.59 -2.11
C THR A 122 42.96 -45.52 -1.21
N PRO A 123 43.12 -46.82 -1.54
CA PRO A 123 43.82 -47.78 -0.69
C PRO A 123 45.35 -47.66 -0.74
N SER A 124 45.97 -48.22 0.31
CA SER A 124 47.39 -48.28 0.68
C SER A 124 48.44 -48.40 -0.44
N GLY A 125 49.52 -47.63 -0.29
CA GLY A 125 50.83 -47.84 -0.92
C GLY A 125 51.97 -47.23 -0.09
N THR A 126 52.76 -48.11 0.54
CA THR A 126 54.20 -48.11 0.95
C THR A 126 54.96 -46.78 1.22
N PRO A 127 55.78 -46.69 2.31
CA PRO A 127 56.49 -45.46 2.71
C PRO A 127 57.88 -45.32 2.08
N SER A 128 58.35 -44.08 1.87
CA SER A 128 59.79 -43.74 1.83
C SER A 128 60.03 -42.21 1.93
N PRO A 129 61.18 -41.74 2.51
CA PRO A 129 61.26 -40.47 3.22
C PRO A 129 62.05 -39.35 2.51
N ALA A 130 61.94 -38.14 3.10
CA ALA A 130 63.04 -37.23 3.49
C ALA A 130 63.03 -35.80 2.94
N SER A 131 63.21 -34.89 3.91
CA SER A 131 63.99 -33.64 3.87
C SER A 131 63.37 -32.36 3.32
N GLY A 132 63.22 -31.38 4.22
CA GLY A 132 62.90 -30.00 3.87
C GLY A 132 62.64 -29.10 5.09
N THR A 133 63.62 -28.97 5.97
CA THR A 133 63.75 -27.97 7.06
C THR A 133 63.40 -26.56 6.56
N THR A 134 62.60 -25.73 7.27
CA THR A 134 63.04 -24.60 8.12
C THR A 134 61.79 -23.77 8.49
N THR A 135 61.52 -23.47 9.78
CA THR A 135 61.82 -22.17 10.47
C THR A 135 60.89 -21.04 10.00
N ALA A 136 60.15 -20.25 10.80
CA ALA A 136 59.88 -20.14 12.23
C ALA A 136 58.67 -19.20 12.44
N THR A 137 57.95 -19.42 13.54
CA THR A 137 57.12 -18.49 14.33
C THR A 137 58.02 -17.37 14.91
N PRO A 138 57.62 -16.08 15.05
CA PRO A 138 56.62 -15.69 16.06
C PRO A 138 55.79 -14.41 15.80
N SER A 139 54.67 -14.27 16.52
CA SER A 139 54.37 -13.02 17.22
C SER A 139 53.51 -13.28 18.46
N PRO A 140 53.93 -12.86 19.66
CA PRO A 140 53.29 -13.19 20.92
C PRO A 140 52.15 -12.23 21.31
N ALA A 141 51.24 -12.74 22.13
CA ALA A 141 50.34 -11.97 23.00
C ALA A 141 51.14 -11.02 23.91
N ILE A 142 50.55 -9.93 24.44
CA ILE A 142 50.08 -9.86 25.84
C ILE A 142 49.36 -8.50 26.07
N SER A 143 48.22 -8.57 26.78
CA SER A 143 47.45 -7.52 27.49
C SER A 143 48.09 -7.25 28.88
N PRO A 144 48.12 -6.06 29.52
CA PRO A 144 46.91 -5.44 30.12
C PRO A 144 46.92 -3.89 30.32
N SER A 145 45.75 -3.35 30.71
CA SER A 145 45.50 -2.07 31.42
C SER A 145 46.00 -2.15 32.89
N PRO A 146 45.84 -1.17 33.81
CA PRO A 146 45.59 0.28 33.75
C PRO A 146 46.55 1.11 34.69
N THR A 147 46.49 2.45 34.67
CA THR A 147 46.43 3.31 35.88
C THR A 147 46.03 4.73 35.49
#